data_AF-A0A846PL68-F1
#
_entry.id   AF-A0A846PL68-F1
#
_cell.length_a   1.000
_cell.length_b   1.000
_cell.length_c   1.000
_cell.angle_alpha   90.00
_cell.angle_beta   90.00
_cell.angle_gamma   90.00
#
_symmetry.space_group_name_H-M   'P 1'
#
loop_
_entity.id
_entity.type
_entity.pdbx_description
1 polymer ?
#
loop_
_entity_poly.entity_id
_entity_poly.type
_entity_poly.pdbx_seq_one_letter_code
_entity_poly.pdbx_strand_id
1 'polypeptide(L)'
;MKTKILTLTLIMATLVSTLYTSLVLKEVEATDNGLRIESINHEIHVMSNGYIVINDTIQTDGTPSDVFLIGFPHKYSSKVVRCIAYNSTDLLPVTLDVPLGNRIQFYGVEIGFPKGTPLTFSVTFVLSNSLITQNPSNTTQYTLDFPELPSLTKSIAQCNVSVFLPPGSTYLDGTIDSLVFSKENLPAFTYSPATVTLLSPEKAIQLFDIRKLNREVRIIGTGNFEISDTYHVTNKASTRMSSIRMTLPQNASNPAFYEQLGREVEVLEAIENTYEIVHRSPLEPGTSSIFIVRYSLPSSQYIKQEEPRSFHVEFPVFENPDCYVNSSFTTFVLPEGARILSFTDVSGAVHYSVSKGVFQEALTISRQGAFSLDSIDIGITYKHDILWLSFRPTFWILAITAVACVVAFVWKRPKAPLPLEAPEVTVRIRPEEIRSFADIYGRRTKTRSRIKSLEERARKGKISRRRYKVQRKTLETRLNTFSRKIDDLRQKFRVAGGRYRDLMNRLEIAETEINEVESNIDSIETQHRRGDLSLGAYRKLLADYEQRKEKAETTISEILIRLREEIR
;
A
#
# COMPACT_ATOMS: atom_id res chain seq x y z
N MET A 1 34.46 -14.62 -103.18
CA MET A 1 34.45 -15.51 -102.00
C MET A 1 34.63 -14.75 -100.67
N LYS A 2 35.42 -13.67 -100.62
CA LYS A 2 35.64 -12.87 -99.39
C LYS A 2 34.40 -12.13 -98.83
N THR A 3 33.46 -11.72 -99.68
CA THR A 3 32.25 -10.99 -99.25
C THR A 3 31.21 -11.86 -98.55
N LYS A 4 31.14 -13.17 -98.85
CA LYS A 4 30.20 -14.09 -98.19
C LYS A 4 30.64 -14.51 -96.78
N ILE A 5 31.95 -14.45 -96.51
CA ILE A 5 32.50 -14.77 -95.19
C ILE A 5 32.22 -13.63 -94.21
N LEU A 6 32.34 -12.38 -94.67
CA LEU A 6 32.07 -11.19 -93.83
C LEU A 6 30.61 -11.11 -93.39
N THR A 7 29.66 -11.48 -94.27
CA THR A 7 28.23 -11.51 -93.94
C THR A 7 27.90 -12.61 -92.94
N LEU A 8 28.57 -13.77 -93.02
CA LEU A 8 28.34 -14.87 -92.08
C LEU A 8 28.91 -14.56 -90.69
N THR A 9 30.07 -13.90 -90.61
CA THR A 9 30.64 -13.46 -89.34
C THR A 9 29.80 -12.37 -88.67
N LEU A 10 29.18 -11.49 -89.46
CA LEU A 10 28.31 -10.44 -88.92
C LEU A 10 27.01 -11.04 -88.35
N ILE A 11 26.42 -12.02 -89.03
CA ILE A 11 25.20 -12.70 -88.56
C ILE A 11 25.48 -13.54 -87.30
N MET A 12 26.63 -14.20 -87.21
CA MET A 12 27.03 -14.92 -85.99
C MET A 12 27.31 -13.96 -84.83
N ALA A 13 27.93 -12.80 -85.09
CA ALA A 13 28.16 -11.79 -84.06
C ALA A 13 26.84 -11.17 -83.55
N THR A 14 25.86 -10.95 -84.44
CA THR A 14 24.53 -10.48 -84.01
C THR A 14 23.73 -11.55 -83.28
N LEU A 15 23.85 -12.84 -83.66
CA LEU A 15 23.18 -13.93 -82.94
C LEU A 15 23.76 -14.15 -81.52
N VAL A 16 25.08 -14.02 -81.37
CA VAL A 16 25.75 -14.12 -80.06
C VAL A 16 25.44 -12.89 -79.21
N SER A 17 25.34 -11.70 -79.81
CA SER A 17 24.89 -10.48 -79.13
C SER A 17 23.44 -10.59 -78.63
N THR A 18 22.52 -11.15 -79.42
CA THR A 18 21.12 -11.32 -79.00
C THR A 18 20.94 -12.46 -77.99
N LEU A 19 21.78 -13.50 -78.02
CA LEU A 19 21.85 -14.52 -76.96
C LEU A 19 22.41 -13.95 -75.64
N TYR A 20 23.40 -13.06 -75.68
CA TYR A 20 23.92 -12.41 -74.47
C TYR A 20 22.91 -11.44 -73.84
N THR A 21 22.08 -10.77 -74.64
CA THR A 21 21.02 -9.89 -74.09
C THR A 21 19.80 -10.65 -73.56
N SER A 22 19.61 -11.93 -73.91
CA SER A 22 18.50 -12.76 -73.42
C SER A 22 18.84 -13.62 -72.19
N LEU A 23 20.09 -13.61 -71.74
CA LEU A 23 20.56 -14.34 -70.54
C LEU A 23 20.94 -13.43 -69.36
N VAL A 24 20.71 -12.13 -69.46
CA VAL A 24 20.60 -11.26 -68.27
C VAL A 24 19.14 -11.23 -67.85
N LEU A 25 18.63 -12.39 -67.43
CA LEU A 25 17.56 -12.41 -66.44
C LEU A 25 18.19 -11.88 -65.16
N LYS A 26 18.07 -10.57 -64.97
CA LYS A 26 17.98 -10.02 -63.63
C LYS A 26 16.90 -10.88 -62.97
N GLU A 27 17.24 -11.59 -61.90
CA GLU A 27 16.20 -12.08 -60.98
C GLU A 27 15.39 -10.85 -60.60
N VAL A 28 14.29 -10.65 -61.33
CA VAL A 28 13.15 -9.92 -60.84
C VAL A 28 12.74 -10.77 -59.67
N GLU A 29 13.07 -10.31 -58.46
CA GLU A 29 12.45 -10.82 -57.25
C GLU A 29 10.99 -11.05 -57.59
N ALA A 30 10.58 -12.31 -57.52
CA ALA A 30 9.19 -12.68 -57.70
C ALA A 30 8.37 -11.67 -56.91
N THR A 31 7.42 -11.01 -57.57
CA THR A 31 6.47 -10.12 -56.92
C THR A 31 5.91 -10.87 -55.71
N ASP A 32 6.44 -10.58 -54.52
CA ASP A 32 5.91 -11.09 -53.26
C ASP A 32 4.54 -10.43 -53.15
N ASN A 33 3.51 -11.13 -53.59
CA ASN A 33 2.10 -10.79 -53.35
C ASN A 33 1.78 -10.97 -51.84
N GLY A 34 2.67 -10.51 -50.99
CA GLY A 34 2.61 -10.58 -49.55
C GLY A 34 2.59 -9.17 -48.96
N LEU A 35 2.25 -9.09 -47.68
CA LEU A 35 2.22 -7.85 -46.91
C LEU A 35 3.52 -7.04 -47.11
N ARG A 36 3.41 -5.78 -47.53
CA ARG A 36 4.50 -4.80 -47.65
C ARG A 36 4.41 -3.81 -46.49
N ILE A 37 5.55 -3.40 -45.96
CA ILE A 37 5.63 -2.45 -44.84
C ILE A 37 6.13 -1.13 -45.42
N GLU A 38 5.22 -0.16 -45.55
CA GLU A 38 5.53 1.14 -46.15
C GLU A 38 6.37 1.97 -45.20
N SER A 39 5.87 2.17 -43.99
CA SER A 39 6.56 2.99 -43.00
C SER A 39 6.36 2.48 -41.58
N ILE A 40 7.36 2.75 -40.73
CA ILE A 40 7.25 2.62 -39.28
C ILE A 40 7.69 3.91 -38.63
N ASN A 41 6.84 4.45 -37.76
CA ASN A 41 7.24 5.48 -36.80
C ASN A 41 7.57 4.79 -35.47
N HIS A 42 8.87 4.76 -35.16
CA HIS A 42 9.44 4.15 -33.95
C HIS A 42 9.71 5.25 -32.92
N GLU A 43 8.89 5.32 -31.88
CA GLU A 43 9.03 6.30 -30.82
C GLU A 43 9.52 5.65 -29.53
N ILE A 44 10.56 6.22 -28.92
CA ILE A 44 11.12 5.73 -27.66
C ILE A 44 10.96 6.81 -26.61
N HIS A 45 10.21 6.52 -25.55
CA HIS A 45 9.91 7.44 -24.46
C HIS A 45 10.51 6.93 -23.16
N VAL A 46 11.18 7.80 -22.42
CA VAL A 46 11.69 7.49 -21.08
C VAL A 46 10.73 8.03 -20.01
N MET A 47 10.16 7.13 -19.21
CA MET A 47 9.25 7.47 -18.11
C MET A 47 9.99 8.06 -16.91
N SER A 48 9.27 8.78 -16.04
CA SER A 48 9.83 9.40 -14.83
C SER A 48 10.46 8.39 -13.87
N ASN A 49 9.89 7.18 -13.78
CA ASN A 49 10.41 6.09 -12.94
C ASN A 49 11.49 5.23 -13.63
N GLY A 50 11.95 5.67 -14.81
CA GLY A 50 13.03 5.08 -15.60
C GLY A 50 12.62 3.96 -16.56
N TYR A 51 11.35 3.57 -16.60
CA TYR A 51 10.88 2.59 -17.59
C TYR A 51 10.91 3.19 -19.00
N ILE A 52 11.03 2.33 -20.01
CA ILE A 52 11.14 2.75 -21.39
C ILE A 52 9.91 2.25 -22.14
N VAL A 53 9.21 3.16 -22.81
CA VAL A 53 8.06 2.82 -23.65
C VAL A 53 8.50 2.98 -25.10
N ILE A 54 8.42 1.91 -25.87
CA ILE A 54 8.68 1.90 -27.30
C ILE A 54 7.34 1.76 -28.00
N ASN A 55 6.97 2.72 -28.82
CA ASN A 55 5.74 2.70 -29.59
C ASN A 55 6.07 2.67 -31.09
N ASP A 56 5.79 1.55 -31.71
CA ASP A 56 5.93 1.33 -33.14
C ASP A 56 4.58 1.51 -33.81
N THR A 57 4.41 2.57 -34.60
CA THR A 57 3.22 2.73 -35.45
C THR A 57 3.57 2.27 -36.86
N ILE A 58 2.95 1.18 -37.29
CA ILE A 58 3.24 0.49 -38.54
C ILE A 58 2.16 0.80 -39.57
N GLN A 59 2.58 1.21 -40.77
CA GLN A 59 1.75 1.34 -41.96
C GLN A 59 2.06 0.21 -42.92
N THR A 60 1.03 -0.53 -43.31
CA THR A 60 1.15 -1.69 -44.19
C THR A 60 0.35 -1.49 -45.47
N ASP A 61 0.83 -2.09 -46.55
CA ASP A 61 0.16 -2.15 -47.85
C ASP A 61 0.20 -3.60 -48.38
N GLY A 62 -0.72 -3.95 -49.27
CA GLY A 62 -0.80 -5.26 -49.91
C GLY A 62 -1.80 -6.22 -49.25
N THR A 63 -1.59 -7.52 -49.46
CA THR A 63 -2.57 -8.56 -49.11
C THR A 63 -2.66 -8.78 -47.59
N PRO A 64 -3.87 -9.02 -47.05
CA PRO A 64 -4.04 -9.28 -45.63
C PRO A 64 -3.29 -10.55 -45.20
N SER A 65 -2.52 -10.42 -44.13
CA SER A 65 -1.93 -11.51 -43.35
C SER A 65 -2.76 -11.74 -42.09
N ASP A 66 -2.87 -12.99 -41.64
CA ASP A 66 -3.51 -13.31 -40.37
C ASP A 66 -2.63 -12.94 -39.17
N VAL A 67 -1.32 -12.82 -39.39
CA VAL A 67 -0.30 -12.64 -38.36
C VAL A 67 0.77 -11.65 -38.79
N PHE A 68 1.28 -10.87 -37.82
CA PHE A 68 2.46 -10.01 -37.97
C PHE A 68 3.51 -10.34 -36.91
N LEU A 69 4.77 -10.38 -37.33
CA LEU A 69 5.92 -10.63 -36.44
C LEU A 69 6.79 -9.39 -36.34
N ILE A 70 7.00 -8.92 -35.12
CA ILE A 70 7.88 -7.80 -34.78
C ILE A 70 8.74 -8.15 -33.59
N GLY A 71 9.94 -7.58 -33.52
CA GLY A 71 10.89 -7.91 -32.48
C GLY A 71 12.02 -6.92 -32.38
N PHE A 72 13.07 -7.34 -31.66
CA PHE A 72 14.31 -6.59 -31.46
C PHE A 72 15.41 -7.57 -31.02
N PRO A 73 16.68 -7.12 -30.88
CA PRO A 73 17.75 -7.95 -30.36
C PRO A 73 17.39 -8.72 -29.08
N HIS A 74 17.68 -10.03 -29.05
CA HIS A 74 17.35 -10.92 -27.93
C HIS A 74 17.96 -10.47 -26.59
N LYS A 75 19.02 -9.65 -26.61
CA LYS A 75 19.59 -8.99 -25.42
C LYS A 75 18.52 -8.31 -24.54
N TYR A 76 17.46 -7.78 -25.13
CA TYR A 76 16.40 -7.07 -24.43
C TYR A 76 15.22 -7.96 -23.98
N SER A 77 15.19 -9.25 -24.36
CA SER A 77 14.08 -10.18 -24.05
C SER A 77 13.69 -10.20 -22.57
N SER A 78 14.68 -10.39 -21.68
CA SER A 78 14.47 -10.40 -20.21
C SER A 78 14.03 -9.05 -19.62
N LYS A 79 14.07 -7.98 -20.43
CA LYS A 79 13.72 -6.61 -20.03
C LYS A 79 12.31 -6.24 -20.45
N VAL A 80 11.64 -7.05 -21.26
CA VAL A 80 10.25 -6.83 -21.67
C VAL A 80 9.33 -7.10 -20.49
N VAL A 81 8.62 -6.06 -20.06
CA VAL A 81 7.68 -6.15 -18.93
C VAL A 81 6.26 -6.25 -19.45
N ARG A 82 5.96 -5.61 -20.58
CA ARG A 82 4.66 -5.67 -21.22
C ARG A 82 4.75 -5.38 -22.71
N CYS A 83 3.83 -5.93 -23.49
CA CYS A 83 3.57 -5.53 -24.86
C CYS A 83 2.06 -5.49 -25.10
N ILE A 84 1.62 -4.49 -25.84
CA ILE A 84 0.24 -4.34 -26.30
C ILE A 84 0.26 -3.98 -27.78
N ALA A 85 -0.72 -4.46 -28.53
CA ALA A 85 -0.94 -4.05 -29.90
C ALA A 85 -2.39 -3.57 -30.04
N TYR A 86 -2.59 -2.50 -30.79
CA TYR A 86 -3.91 -1.90 -30.98
C TYR A 86 -4.01 -1.24 -32.36
N ASN A 87 -5.24 -1.15 -32.87
CA ASN A 87 -5.56 -0.31 -34.00
C ASN A 87 -6.42 0.88 -33.54
N SER A 88 -7.03 1.62 -34.45
CA SER A 88 -7.87 2.78 -34.10
C SER A 88 -9.09 2.46 -33.25
N THR A 89 -9.53 1.19 -33.18
CA THR A 89 -10.80 0.80 -32.55
C THR A 89 -10.69 -0.37 -31.56
N ASP A 90 -9.74 -1.28 -31.75
CA ASP A 90 -9.65 -2.57 -31.09
C ASP A 90 -8.23 -2.86 -30.56
N LEU A 91 -8.17 -3.55 -29.43
CA LEU A 91 -6.96 -4.23 -28.96
C LEU A 91 -6.74 -5.52 -29.77
N LEU A 92 -5.50 -5.75 -30.18
CA LEU A 92 -5.10 -6.91 -30.97
C LEU A 92 -4.50 -8.00 -30.06
N PRO A 93 -4.76 -9.29 -30.31
CA PRO A 93 -4.15 -10.37 -29.55
C PRO A 93 -2.64 -10.42 -29.80
N VAL A 94 -1.88 -10.50 -28.71
CA VAL A 94 -0.42 -10.54 -28.73
C VAL A 94 0.08 -11.82 -28.06
N THR A 95 1.05 -12.48 -28.68
CA THR A 95 1.80 -13.60 -28.10
C THR A 95 3.28 -13.24 -28.02
N LEU A 96 3.82 -13.33 -26.81
CA LEU A 96 5.19 -12.94 -26.49
C LEU A 96 6.15 -14.12 -26.62
N ASP A 97 7.44 -13.81 -26.80
CA ASP A 97 8.52 -14.80 -26.81
C ASP A 97 8.38 -15.85 -27.92
N VAL A 98 8.04 -15.37 -29.12
CA VAL A 98 7.99 -16.20 -30.33
C VAL A 98 9.29 -16.06 -31.14
N PRO A 99 9.73 -17.11 -31.85
CA PRO A 99 10.93 -17.04 -32.66
C PRO A 99 10.74 -16.10 -33.87
N LEU A 100 11.58 -15.07 -33.99
CA LEU A 100 11.58 -14.21 -35.16
C LEU A 100 12.35 -14.86 -36.31
N GLY A 101 11.63 -15.51 -37.23
CA GLY A 101 12.23 -16.17 -38.40
C GLY A 101 13.24 -17.27 -38.06
N ASN A 102 13.02 -17.99 -36.95
CA ASN A 102 13.90 -19.05 -36.42
C ASN A 102 15.34 -18.59 -36.10
N ARG A 103 15.55 -17.30 -35.80
CA ARG A 103 16.86 -16.75 -35.43
C ARG A 103 16.94 -16.48 -33.93
N ILE A 104 17.88 -17.12 -33.26
CA ILE A 104 18.08 -17.05 -31.79
C ILE A 104 18.53 -15.65 -31.33
N GLN A 105 19.09 -14.84 -32.23
CA GLN A 105 19.59 -13.49 -31.91
C GLN A 105 18.49 -12.45 -31.72
N PHE A 106 17.24 -12.80 -31.99
CA PHE A 106 16.10 -11.89 -31.94
C PHE A 106 15.05 -12.40 -30.94
N TYR A 107 14.47 -11.46 -30.23
CA TYR A 107 13.23 -11.66 -29.51
C TYR A 107 12.09 -11.28 -30.45
N GLY A 108 11.08 -12.14 -30.59
CA GLY A 108 9.92 -11.90 -31.43
C GLY A 108 8.63 -11.84 -30.64
N VAL A 109 7.69 -11.08 -31.18
CA VAL A 109 6.31 -10.96 -30.73
C VAL A 109 5.40 -11.13 -31.93
N GLU A 110 4.37 -11.93 -31.74
CA GLU A 110 3.36 -12.26 -32.74
C GLU A 110 2.06 -11.52 -32.42
N ILE A 111 1.53 -10.84 -33.43
CA ILE A 111 0.29 -10.08 -33.37
C ILE A 111 -0.70 -10.76 -34.30
N GLY A 112 -1.83 -11.18 -33.75
CA GLY A 112 -2.91 -11.80 -34.50
C GLY A 112 -3.90 -10.77 -35.04
N PHE A 113 -4.38 -10.98 -36.26
CA PHE A 113 -5.37 -10.12 -36.91
C PHE A 113 -6.65 -10.91 -37.21
N PRO A 114 -7.52 -11.14 -36.19
CA PRO A 114 -8.72 -11.96 -36.36
C PRO A 114 -9.73 -11.38 -37.38
N LYS A 115 -9.63 -10.08 -37.68
CA LYS A 115 -10.49 -9.36 -38.64
C LYS A 115 -9.73 -8.97 -39.93
N GLY A 116 -8.53 -9.54 -40.16
CA GLY A 116 -7.62 -9.15 -41.25
C GLY A 116 -6.66 -8.02 -40.87
N THR A 117 -5.57 -7.85 -41.63
CA THR A 117 -4.53 -6.84 -41.33
C THR A 117 -5.07 -5.43 -41.46
N PRO A 118 -4.99 -4.60 -40.39
CA PRO A 118 -5.36 -3.21 -40.48
C PRO A 118 -4.31 -2.42 -41.28
N LEU A 119 -4.75 -1.39 -42.01
CA LEU A 119 -3.87 -0.48 -42.75
C LEU A 119 -2.79 0.14 -41.84
N THR A 120 -3.21 0.54 -40.64
CA THR A 120 -2.35 1.12 -39.60
C THR A 120 -2.66 0.49 -38.26
N PHE A 121 -1.62 0.10 -37.54
CA PHE A 121 -1.71 -0.36 -36.15
C PHE A 121 -0.45 0.03 -35.38
N SER A 122 -0.56 0.03 -34.06
CA SER A 122 0.54 0.36 -33.17
C SER A 122 0.87 -0.81 -32.27
N VAL A 123 2.16 -0.98 -31.97
CA VAL A 123 2.71 -1.99 -31.08
C VAL A 123 3.53 -1.26 -30.04
N THR A 124 3.13 -1.37 -28.79
CA THR A 124 3.82 -0.71 -27.68
C THR A 124 4.49 -1.75 -26.80
N PHE A 125 5.80 -1.62 -26.62
CA PHE A 125 6.59 -2.37 -25.66
C PHE A 125 6.92 -1.51 -24.45
N VAL A 126 6.83 -2.08 -23.26
CA VAL A 126 7.34 -1.48 -22.03
C VAL A 126 8.53 -2.30 -21.56
N LEU A 127 9.70 -1.66 -21.51
CA LEU A 127 10.95 -2.25 -21.05
C LEU A 127 11.30 -1.76 -19.64
N SER A 128 11.99 -2.63 -18.91
CA SER A 128 12.42 -2.40 -17.53
C SER A 128 13.38 -1.21 -17.41
N ASN A 129 13.23 -0.45 -16.32
CA ASN A 129 14.14 0.62 -15.92
C ASN A 129 15.60 0.19 -15.68
N SER A 130 15.89 -1.11 -15.64
CA SER A 130 17.27 -1.62 -15.56
C SER A 130 18.11 -1.37 -16.82
N LEU A 131 17.49 -0.88 -17.89
CA LEU A 131 18.15 -0.39 -19.09
C LEU A 131 18.70 1.04 -18.94
N ILE A 132 18.38 1.73 -17.85
CA ILE A 132 18.95 3.03 -17.50
C ILE A 132 19.95 2.86 -16.37
N THR A 133 21.18 3.31 -16.59
CA THR A 133 22.25 3.30 -15.59
C THR A 133 22.61 4.72 -15.20
N GLN A 134 22.54 5.04 -13.90
CA GLN A 134 22.99 6.32 -13.37
C GLN A 134 24.51 6.29 -13.13
N ASN A 135 25.22 7.33 -13.56
CA ASN A 135 26.65 7.45 -13.29
C ASN A 135 26.89 7.67 -11.78
N PRO A 136 27.69 6.83 -11.09
CA PRO A 136 27.93 6.96 -9.65
C PRO A 136 28.71 8.22 -9.28
N SER A 137 29.51 8.78 -10.19
CA SER A 137 30.30 9.99 -9.95
C SER A 137 29.55 11.28 -10.27
N ASN A 138 28.58 11.22 -11.18
CA ASN A 138 27.74 12.35 -11.55
C ASN A 138 26.27 11.92 -11.57
N THR A 139 25.54 12.22 -10.49
CA THR A 139 24.13 11.81 -10.28
C THR A 139 23.15 12.39 -11.31
N THR A 140 23.56 13.40 -12.08
CA THR A 140 22.75 13.99 -13.15
C THR A 140 22.95 13.30 -14.49
N GLN A 141 23.94 12.42 -14.63
CA GLN A 141 24.25 11.73 -15.88
C GLN A 141 23.69 10.31 -15.89
N TYR A 142 22.98 9.97 -16.97
CA TYR A 142 22.37 8.66 -17.18
C TYR A 142 22.77 8.09 -18.53
N THR A 143 22.89 6.77 -18.62
CA THR A 143 23.08 6.02 -19.86
C THR A 143 21.90 5.10 -20.08
N LEU A 144 21.22 5.27 -21.20
CA LEU A 144 20.09 4.48 -21.68
C LEU A 144 20.59 3.46 -22.72
N ASP A 145 20.29 2.18 -22.52
CA ASP A 145 20.57 1.08 -23.47
C ASP A 145 19.24 0.55 -24.03
N PHE A 146 19.03 0.64 -25.34
CA PHE A 146 17.72 0.38 -25.95
C PHE A 146 17.85 -0.17 -27.38
N PRO A 147 16.84 -0.90 -27.88
CA PRO A 147 16.80 -1.27 -29.29
C PRO A 147 16.46 -0.02 -30.12
N GLU A 148 17.39 0.38 -30.99
CA GLU A 148 17.29 1.58 -31.83
C GLU A 148 16.25 1.46 -32.94
N LEU A 149 16.12 0.24 -33.47
CA LEU A 149 15.30 -0.08 -34.64
C LEU A 149 14.56 -1.38 -34.38
N PRO A 150 13.30 -1.50 -34.86
CA PRO A 150 12.57 -2.75 -34.80
C PRO A 150 13.18 -3.80 -35.74
N SER A 151 13.11 -5.06 -35.33
CA SER A 151 13.47 -6.22 -36.13
C SER A 151 12.21 -6.86 -36.73
N LEU A 152 12.15 -6.96 -38.05
CA LEU A 152 11.01 -7.54 -38.78
C LEU A 152 11.46 -8.66 -39.72
N THR A 153 10.53 -9.51 -40.13
CA THR A 153 10.80 -10.59 -41.10
C THR A 153 10.90 -10.09 -42.55
N LYS A 154 10.43 -8.87 -42.82
CA LYS A 154 10.43 -8.22 -44.14
C LYS A 154 11.18 -6.89 -44.10
N SER A 155 11.60 -6.40 -45.27
CA SER A 155 12.20 -5.08 -45.43
C SER A 155 11.16 -3.96 -45.29
N ILE A 156 11.58 -2.81 -44.77
CA ILE A 156 10.75 -1.61 -44.58
C ILE A 156 11.23 -0.53 -45.55
N ALA A 157 10.31 0.16 -46.22
CA ALA A 157 10.72 1.26 -47.11
C ALA A 157 11.26 2.46 -46.32
N GLN A 158 10.58 2.87 -45.25
CA GLN A 158 11.03 4.00 -44.41
C GLN A 158 10.78 3.75 -42.90
N CYS A 159 11.80 3.94 -42.07
CA CYS A 159 11.68 3.90 -40.62
C CYS A 159 12.07 5.27 -40.04
N ASN A 160 11.13 5.95 -39.39
CA ASN A 160 11.36 7.22 -38.70
C ASN A 160 11.52 6.93 -37.21
N VAL A 161 12.63 7.37 -36.62
CA VAL A 161 12.95 7.14 -35.21
C VAL A 161 12.93 8.46 -34.47
N SER A 162 12.21 8.50 -33.35
CA SER A 162 12.16 9.64 -32.44
C SER A 162 12.40 9.20 -31.00
N VAL A 163 13.46 9.70 -30.37
CA VAL A 163 13.80 9.44 -28.98
C VAL A 163 13.42 10.64 -28.12
N PHE A 164 12.44 10.46 -27.25
CA PHE A 164 11.93 11.47 -26.34
C PHE A 164 12.59 11.32 -24.97
N LEU A 165 13.43 12.31 -24.65
CA LEU A 165 14.05 12.41 -23.34
C LEU A 165 13.12 13.13 -22.34
N PRO A 166 13.26 12.88 -21.03
CA PRO A 166 12.48 13.56 -20.01
C PRO A 166 12.72 15.08 -20.03
N PRO A 167 11.74 15.89 -19.59
CA PRO A 167 11.79 17.34 -19.71
C PRO A 167 13.04 17.94 -19.03
N GLY A 168 13.71 18.84 -19.74
CA GLY A 168 14.94 19.49 -19.29
C GLY A 168 16.21 18.66 -19.45
N SER A 169 16.13 17.43 -19.97
CA SER A 169 17.30 16.60 -20.24
C SER A 169 18.02 17.02 -21.52
N THR A 170 19.34 16.90 -21.55
CA THR A 170 20.17 17.18 -22.73
C THR A 170 20.90 15.93 -23.20
N TYR A 171 20.97 15.76 -24.52
CA TYR A 171 21.78 14.73 -25.17
C TYR A 171 23.27 15.09 -25.05
N LEU A 172 24.09 14.13 -24.62
CA LEU A 172 25.54 14.30 -24.55
C LEU A 172 26.27 13.56 -25.67
N ASP A 173 26.12 12.25 -25.70
CA ASP A 173 26.88 11.34 -26.56
C ASP A 173 26.19 9.97 -26.61
N GLY A 174 26.51 9.15 -27.61
CA GLY A 174 25.83 7.88 -27.83
C GLY A 174 26.27 7.20 -29.11
N THR A 175 25.63 6.07 -29.41
CA THR A 175 25.83 5.35 -30.68
C THR A 175 25.03 5.96 -31.83
N ILE A 176 24.06 6.83 -31.52
CA ILE A 176 23.24 7.54 -32.51
C ILE A 176 23.68 8.99 -32.60
N ASP A 177 23.70 9.57 -33.80
CA ASP A 177 24.15 10.96 -33.99
C ASP A 177 23.07 12.00 -33.62
N SER A 178 21.79 11.61 -33.70
CA SER A 178 20.63 12.48 -33.47
C SER A 178 19.51 11.70 -32.77
N LEU A 179 18.72 12.40 -31.94
CA LEU A 179 17.53 11.84 -31.31
C LEU A 179 16.35 11.66 -32.29
N VAL A 180 16.38 12.37 -33.42
CA VAL A 180 15.39 12.25 -34.49
C VAL A 180 16.13 11.98 -35.80
N PHE A 181 15.84 10.84 -36.42
CA PHE A 181 16.44 10.44 -37.69
C PHE A 181 15.52 9.49 -38.45
N SER A 182 15.83 9.26 -39.72
CA SER A 182 15.11 8.30 -40.56
C SER A 182 16.08 7.37 -41.27
N LYS A 183 15.63 6.14 -41.55
CA LYS A 183 16.39 5.13 -42.26
C LYS A 183 15.54 4.55 -43.39
N GLU A 184 16.04 4.67 -44.61
CA GLU A 184 15.40 4.12 -45.81
C GLU A 184 15.85 2.68 -46.06
N ASN A 185 14.96 1.87 -46.64
CA ASN A 185 15.21 0.49 -47.03
C ASN A 185 15.81 -0.36 -45.90
N LEU A 186 15.14 -0.38 -44.74
CA LEU A 186 15.61 -1.15 -43.60
C LEU A 186 15.55 -2.66 -43.93
N PRO A 187 16.68 -3.39 -43.85
CA PRO A 187 16.68 -4.80 -44.21
C PRO A 187 15.94 -5.65 -43.18
N ALA A 188 15.39 -6.77 -43.63
CA ALA A 188 14.81 -7.78 -42.76
C ALA A 188 15.83 -8.27 -41.72
N PHE A 189 15.36 -8.56 -40.51
CA PHE A 189 16.17 -8.99 -39.36
C PHE A 189 17.30 -8.02 -39.01
N THR A 190 17.01 -6.72 -39.01
CA THR A 190 17.96 -5.70 -38.54
C THR A 190 18.27 -5.88 -37.06
N TYR A 191 19.55 -6.00 -36.71
CA TYR A 191 20.04 -6.06 -35.34
C TYR A 191 20.69 -4.72 -34.95
N SER A 192 19.96 -3.88 -34.19
CA SER A 192 20.41 -2.52 -33.83
C SER A 192 20.24 -2.21 -32.34
N PRO A 193 21.19 -2.62 -31.47
CA PRO A 193 21.28 -2.10 -30.11
C PRO A 193 21.97 -0.73 -30.11
N ALA A 194 21.43 0.22 -29.36
CA ALA A 194 22.00 1.56 -29.20
C ALA A 194 22.12 1.97 -27.73
N THR A 195 23.01 2.93 -27.50
CA THR A 195 23.17 3.59 -26.20
C THR A 195 23.15 5.09 -26.35
N VAL A 196 22.46 5.78 -25.45
CA VAL A 196 22.43 7.24 -25.35
C VAL A 196 22.80 7.67 -23.94
N THR A 197 23.74 8.60 -23.84
CA THR A 197 24.11 9.26 -22.60
C THR A 197 23.47 10.64 -22.56
N LEU A 198 22.79 10.93 -21.46
CA LEU A 198 22.05 12.16 -21.25
C LEU A 198 22.40 12.79 -19.91
N LEU A 199 22.32 14.12 -19.83
CA LEU A 199 22.26 14.85 -18.57
C LEU A 199 20.79 15.16 -18.30
N SER A 200 20.30 14.72 -17.15
CA SER A 200 18.96 15.03 -16.69
C SER A 200 19.04 15.89 -15.43
N PRO A 201 18.21 16.93 -15.29
CA PRO A 201 18.17 17.73 -14.07
C PRO A 201 17.82 16.85 -12.87
N GLU A 202 18.26 17.27 -11.67
CA GLU A 202 18.05 16.46 -10.46
C GLU A 202 16.57 16.08 -10.28
N LYS A 203 16.34 14.78 -10.10
CA LYS A 203 15.03 14.15 -9.88
C LYS A 203 14.07 14.13 -11.10
N ALA A 204 14.49 14.51 -12.31
CA ALA A 204 13.66 14.36 -13.50
C ALA A 204 13.51 12.88 -13.93
N ILE A 205 14.55 12.10 -13.71
CA ILE A 205 14.51 10.63 -13.73
C ILE A 205 14.75 10.14 -12.30
N GLN A 206 13.88 9.28 -11.81
CA GLN A 206 14.03 8.64 -10.51
C GLN A 206 13.89 7.12 -10.69
N LEU A 207 14.97 6.38 -10.53
CA LEU A 207 14.94 4.92 -10.75
C LEU A 207 14.27 4.22 -9.57
N PHE A 208 12.99 3.88 -9.72
CA PHE A 208 12.24 3.09 -8.73
C PHE A 208 11.17 2.21 -9.37
N ASP A 209 10.79 1.15 -8.65
CA ASP A 209 9.70 0.25 -9.04
C ASP A 209 8.49 0.44 -8.12
N ILE A 210 7.30 0.53 -8.70
CA ILE A 210 6.03 0.41 -7.97
C ILE A 210 5.55 -1.04 -8.10
N ARG A 211 5.87 -1.87 -7.09
CA ARG A 211 5.51 -3.29 -7.12
C ARG A 211 4.01 -3.51 -7.01
N LYS A 212 3.36 -2.69 -6.19
CA LYS A 212 1.94 -2.80 -5.89
C LYS A 212 1.33 -1.43 -5.61
N LEU A 213 0.22 -1.13 -6.25
CA LEU A 213 -0.65 0.02 -5.98
C LEU A 213 -1.99 -0.50 -5.49
N ASN A 214 -2.41 -0.10 -4.28
CA ASN A 214 -3.77 -0.32 -3.81
C ASN A 214 -4.49 1.02 -3.73
N ARG A 215 -5.39 1.27 -4.66
CA ARG A 215 -6.27 2.43 -4.70
C ARG A 215 -7.60 2.07 -4.06
N GLU A 216 -8.00 2.82 -3.04
CA GLU A 216 -9.33 2.72 -2.45
C GLU A 216 -10.11 3.97 -2.79
N VAL A 217 -11.21 3.81 -3.53
CA VAL A 217 -12.11 4.89 -3.95
C VAL A 217 -13.37 4.80 -3.11
N ARG A 218 -13.48 5.64 -2.08
CA ARG A 218 -14.66 5.72 -1.21
C ARG A 218 -15.63 6.76 -1.75
N ILE A 219 -16.86 6.32 -2.00
CA ILE A 219 -17.97 7.22 -2.32
C ILE A 219 -18.71 7.48 -1.01
N ILE A 220 -18.65 8.72 -0.54
CA ILE A 220 -19.37 9.11 0.68
C ILE A 220 -20.86 9.28 0.33
N GLY A 221 -21.76 9.05 1.29
CA GLY A 221 -23.20 9.27 1.09
C GLY A 221 -23.59 10.71 0.72
N THR A 222 -22.69 11.69 0.89
CA THR A 222 -22.84 13.08 0.42
C THR A 222 -22.42 13.27 -1.05
N GLY A 223 -21.92 12.23 -1.71
CA GLY A 223 -21.50 12.21 -3.10
C GLY A 223 -20.00 12.42 -3.32
N ASN A 224 -19.25 12.93 -2.35
CA ASN A 224 -17.82 13.20 -2.50
C ASN A 224 -16.99 11.91 -2.60
N PHE A 225 -15.92 11.95 -3.40
CA PHE A 225 -14.93 10.88 -3.46
C PHE A 225 -13.77 11.16 -2.51
N GLU A 226 -13.47 10.17 -1.68
CA GLU A 226 -12.22 10.09 -0.92
C GLU A 226 -11.37 8.97 -1.51
N ILE A 227 -10.18 9.32 -2.00
CA ILE A 227 -9.26 8.38 -2.60
C ILE A 227 -8.11 8.17 -1.64
N SER A 228 -7.71 6.91 -1.47
CA SER A 228 -6.54 6.52 -0.69
C SER A 228 -5.70 5.56 -1.52
N ASP A 229 -4.56 6.04 -2.02
CA ASP A 229 -3.61 5.27 -2.80
C ASP A 229 -2.46 4.80 -1.92
N THR A 230 -2.22 3.50 -1.89
CA THR A 230 -1.10 2.88 -1.16
C THR A 230 -0.09 2.33 -2.16
N TYR A 231 1.08 2.96 -2.22
CA TYR A 231 2.19 2.63 -3.11
C TYR A 231 3.24 1.80 -2.37
N HIS A 232 3.64 0.67 -2.96
CA HIS A 232 4.78 -0.14 -2.53
C HIS A 232 5.96 0.13 -3.47
N VAL A 233 6.85 1.03 -3.06
CA VAL A 233 7.95 1.51 -3.90
C VAL A 233 9.26 0.84 -3.51
N THR A 234 10.10 0.49 -4.49
CA THR A 234 11.45 -0.03 -4.29
C THR A 234 12.47 0.88 -4.98
N ASN A 235 13.48 1.36 -4.26
CA ASN A 235 14.56 2.14 -4.86
C ASN A 235 15.44 1.25 -5.75
N LYS A 236 15.61 1.64 -7.02
CA LYS A 236 16.46 0.96 -8.01
C LYS A 236 17.68 1.78 -8.41
N ALA A 237 17.80 3.01 -7.94
CA ALA A 237 18.96 3.84 -8.16
C ALA A 237 20.20 3.28 -7.44
N SER A 238 21.39 3.65 -7.90
CA SER A 238 22.66 3.34 -7.22
C SER A 238 22.86 4.15 -5.93
N THR A 239 22.05 5.18 -5.73
CA THR A 239 22.14 6.13 -4.62
C THR A 239 20.88 6.10 -3.75
N ARG A 240 21.03 6.56 -2.50
CA ARG A 240 19.89 6.70 -1.59
C ARG A 240 18.88 7.71 -2.11
N MET A 241 17.59 7.38 -2.00
CA MET A 241 16.49 8.21 -2.47
C MET A 241 15.87 8.94 -1.29
N SER A 242 15.99 10.27 -1.25
CA SER A 242 15.43 11.11 -0.18
C SER A 242 14.04 11.65 -0.48
N SER A 243 13.60 11.65 -1.73
CA SER A 243 12.27 12.10 -2.12
C SER A 243 11.77 11.40 -3.38
N ILE A 244 10.46 11.38 -3.56
CA ILE A 244 9.78 10.86 -4.76
C ILE A 244 8.85 11.95 -5.28
N ARG A 245 8.87 12.18 -6.59
CA ARG A 245 7.87 13.00 -7.28
C ARG A 245 6.69 12.13 -7.72
N MET A 246 5.49 12.64 -7.52
CA MET A 246 4.28 11.95 -7.94
C MET A 246 3.23 12.94 -8.44
N THR A 247 2.62 12.62 -9.57
CA THR A 247 1.55 13.40 -10.17
C THR A 247 0.20 12.84 -9.73
N LEU A 248 -0.66 13.72 -9.20
CA LEU A 248 -2.05 13.37 -8.88
C LEU A 248 -2.99 13.70 -10.05
N PRO A 249 -4.16 13.04 -10.13
CA PRO A 249 -5.17 13.38 -11.13
C PRO A 249 -5.56 14.87 -11.08
N GLN A 250 -6.01 15.39 -12.21
CA GLN A 250 -6.54 16.76 -12.26
C GLN A 250 -7.72 16.92 -11.30
N ASN A 251 -7.87 18.11 -10.72
CA ASN A 251 -8.92 18.45 -9.74
C ASN A 251 -8.82 17.72 -8.38
N ALA A 252 -7.71 17.03 -8.09
CA ALA A 252 -7.44 16.54 -6.75
C ALA A 252 -7.37 17.69 -5.73
N SER A 253 -8.05 17.54 -4.60
CA SER A 253 -8.12 18.53 -3.53
C SER A 253 -7.67 17.93 -2.19
N ASN A 254 -7.10 18.78 -1.33
CA ASN A 254 -6.61 18.44 0.00
C ASN A 254 -5.73 17.18 0.05
N PRO A 255 -4.64 17.10 -0.76
CA PRO A 255 -3.75 15.96 -0.73
C PRO A 255 -3.02 15.87 0.61
N ALA A 256 -3.01 14.68 1.20
CA ALA A 256 -2.30 14.36 2.43
C ALA A 256 -1.44 13.11 2.22
N PHE A 257 -0.18 13.17 2.66
CA PHE A 257 0.82 12.14 2.41
C PHE A 257 1.26 11.51 3.72
N TYR A 258 1.27 10.18 3.78
CA TYR A 258 1.60 9.42 4.96
C TYR A 258 2.64 8.34 4.67
N GLU A 259 3.53 8.10 5.63
CA GLU A 259 4.41 6.92 5.67
C GLU A 259 3.68 5.69 6.22
N GLN A 260 4.32 4.51 6.15
CA GLN A 260 3.80 3.22 6.62
C GLN A 260 3.22 3.24 8.06
N LEU A 261 3.72 4.11 8.95
CA LEU A 261 3.25 4.25 10.33
C LEU A 261 2.11 5.30 10.50
N GLY A 262 1.50 5.76 9.41
CA GLY A 262 0.41 6.74 9.42
C GLY A 262 0.84 8.15 9.84
N ARG A 263 2.15 8.43 9.81
CA ARG A 263 2.70 9.75 10.11
C ARG A 263 2.70 10.60 8.84
N GLU A 264 2.20 11.82 8.96
CA GLU A 264 2.17 12.77 7.86
C GLU A 264 3.60 13.20 7.46
N VAL A 265 3.80 13.36 6.17
CA VAL A 265 5.08 13.63 5.51
C VAL A 265 5.12 15.08 5.01
N GLU A 266 6.30 15.69 5.06
CA GLU A 266 6.50 17.03 4.51
C GLU A 266 6.54 17.00 2.97
N VAL A 267 5.89 17.98 2.36
CA VAL A 267 5.82 18.18 0.91
C VAL A 267 6.54 19.48 0.60
N LEU A 268 7.52 19.44 -0.31
CA LEU A 268 8.35 20.61 -0.61
C LEU A 268 7.71 21.53 -1.65
N GLU A 269 7.19 20.96 -2.75
CA GLU A 269 6.70 21.73 -3.89
C GLU A 269 5.50 21.04 -4.54
N ALA A 270 4.55 21.86 -5.03
CA ALA A 270 3.42 21.44 -5.84
C ALA A 270 3.44 22.26 -7.14
N ILE A 271 3.90 21.65 -8.24
CA ILE A 271 3.91 22.26 -9.56
C ILE A 271 2.93 21.46 -10.42
N GLU A 272 1.85 22.09 -10.89
CA GLU A 272 0.87 21.47 -11.81
C GLU A 272 0.39 20.07 -11.36
N ASN A 273 -0.03 19.91 -10.09
CA ASN A 273 -0.45 18.65 -9.46
C ASN A 273 0.65 17.58 -9.29
N THR A 274 1.91 17.93 -9.56
CA THR A 274 3.08 17.11 -9.22
C THR A 274 3.60 17.51 -7.85
N TYR A 275 3.68 16.55 -6.93
CA TYR A 275 4.11 16.75 -5.55
C TYR A 275 5.45 16.09 -5.31
N GLU A 276 6.39 16.82 -4.69
CA GLU A 276 7.63 16.23 -4.18
C GLU A 276 7.46 15.80 -2.72
N ILE A 277 7.48 14.49 -2.49
CA ILE A 277 7.30 13.85 -1.18
C ILE A 277 8.67 13.53 -0.60
N VAL A 278 9.03 14.14 0.53
CA VAL A 278 10.34 13.91 1.17
C VAL A 278 10.27 12.76 2.16
N HIS A 279 11.12 11.75 2.00
CA HIS A 279 11.25 10.67 2.95
C HIS A 279 11.95 11.13 4.22
N ARG A 280 11.35 10.84 5.38
CA ARG A 280 12.02 11.10 6.67
C ARG A 280 13.25 10.22 6.87
N SER A 281 13.17 9.00 6.36
CA SER A 281 14.28 8.07 6.26
C SER A 281 14.52 7.78 4.78
N PRO A 282 15.64 8.24 4.20
CA PRO A 282 15.96 7.97 2.80
C PRO A 282 15.93 6.47 2.50
N LEU A 283 15.41 6.10 1.33
CA LEU A 283 15.39 4.71 0.87
C LEU A 283 16.77 4.33 0.35
N GLU A 284 17.40 3.37 1.00
CA GLU A 284 18.66 2.79 0.52
C GLU A 284 18.45 2.02 -0.80
N PRO A 285 19.48 1.93 -1.67
CA PRO A 285 19.42 1.13 -2.89
C PRO A 285 18.91 -0.29 -2.65
N GLY A 286 17.92 -0.72 -3.43
CA GLY A 286 17.31 -2.05 -3.34
C GLY A 286 16.30 -2.24 -2.20
N THR A 287 16.11 -1.25 -1.32
CA THR A 287 15.11 -1.32 -0.24
C THR A 287 13.73 -0.83 -0.70
N SER A 288 12.69 -1.28 -0.01
CA SER A 288 11.30 -0.94 -0.31
C SER A 288 10.62 -0.21 0.84
N SER A 289 9.72 0.71 0.53
CA SER A 289 8.88 1.44 1.50
C SER A 289 7.43 1.50 1.04
N ILE A 290 6.53 1.82 1.96
CA ILE A 290 5.10 2.00 1.73
C ILE A 290 4.74 3.46 1.94
N PHE A 291 4.04 4.03 0.96
CA PHE A 291 3.52 5.39 0.99
C PHE A 291 2.02 5.37 0.80
N ILE A 292 1.31 6.21 1.54
CA ILE A 292 -0.14 6.35 1.45
C ILE A 292 -0.43 7.79 1.09
N VAL A 293 -1.22 7.99 0.05
CA VAL A 293 -1.63 9.31 -0.41
C VAL A 293 -3.14 9.38 -0.41
N ARG A 294 -3.67 10.38 0.30
CA ARG A 294 -5.10 10.63 0.41
C ARG A 294 -5.45 11.94 -0.26
N TYR A 295 -6.52 11.95 -1.02
CA TYR A 295 -7.01 13.17 -1.68
C TYR A 295 -8.50 13.04 -1.96
N SER A 296 -9.15 14.16 -2.18
CA SER A 296 -10.58 14.21 -2.54
C SER A 296 -10.77 14.64 -3.98
N LEU A 297 -11.69 13.99 -4.68
CA LEU A 297 -12.10 14.37 -6.04
C LEU A 297 -13.54 14.90 -6.04
N PRO A 298 -13.84 15.91 -6.89
CA PRO A 298 -15.17 16.49 -6.97
C PRO A 298 -16.17 15.50 -7.56
N SER A 299 -17.32 15.34 -6.89
CA SER A 299 -18.35 14.36 -7.26
C SER A 299 -19.05 14.66 -8.59
N SER A 300 -19.16 15.94 -8.94
CA SER A 300 -19.89 16.41 -10.13
C SER A 300 -19.30 15.95 -11.46
N GLN A 301 -18.02 15.58 -11.49
CA GLN A 301 -17.35 15.14 -12.71
C GLN A 301 -17.49 13.64 -12.97
N TYR A 302 -17.69 12.85 -11.91
CA TYR A 302 -17.64 11.39 -11.99
C TYR A 302 -18.99 10.71 -11.69
N ILE A 303 -19.94 11.38 -11.03
CA ILE A 303 -21.27 10.81 -10.73
C ILE A 303 -22.35 11.51 -11.57
N LYS A 304 -23.10 10.70 -12.31
CA LYS A 304 -24.32 11.10 -13.01
C LYS A 304 -25.51 10.39 -12.37
N GLN A 305 -26.58 11.14 -12.10
CA GLN A 305 -27.83 10.55 -11.62
C GLN A 305 -28.73 10.27 -12.83
N GLU A 306 -28.95 9.00 -13.15
CA GLU A 306 -29.80 8.59 -14.28
C GLU A 306 -31.28 8.52 -13.88
N GLU A 307 -31.56 7.89 -12.73
CA GLU A 307 -32.92 7.67 -12.22
C GLU A 307 -33.03 8.06 -10.74
N PRO A 308 -34.25 8.22 -10.19
CA PRO A 308 -34.42 8.38 -8.74
C PRO A 308 -33.78 7.20 -7.99
N ARG A 309 -32.77 7.50 -7.15
CA ARG A 309 -31.98 6.53 -6.37
C ARG A 309 -30.99 5.67 -7.17
N SER A 310 -30.85 5.87 -8.47
CA SER A 310 -29.84 5.21 -9.31
C SER A 310 -28.73 6.20 -9.68
N PHE A 311 -27.49 5.80 -9.44
CA PHE A 311 -26.31 6.61 -9.68
C PHE A 311 -25.33 5.84 -10.55
N HIS A 312 -24.84 6.49 -11.59
CA HIS A 312 -23.81 5.99 -12.48
C HIS A 312 -22.50 6.70 -12.19
N VAL A 313 -21.45 5.93 -11.92
CA VAL A 313 -20.09 6.42 -11.65
C VAL A 313 -19.21 6.04 -12.81
N GLU A 314 -18.59 7.03 -13.43
CA GLU A 314 -17.62 6.83 -14.50
C GLU A 314 -16.26 7.30 -13.95
N PHE A 315 -15.32 6.38 -13.76
CA PHE A 315 -14.05 6.68 -13.10
C PHE A 315 -12.85 6.08 -13.86
N PRO A 316 -11.80 6.88 -14.14
CA PRO A 316 -10.58 6.40 -14.80
C PRO A 316 -9.69 5.65 -13.80
N VAL A 317 -9.57 4.32 -13.97
CA VAL A 317 -8.97 3.44 -12.95
C VAL A 317 -7.44 3.44 -12.96
N PHE A 318 -6.81 3.92 -14.05
CA PHE A 318 -5.34 3.91 -14.23
C PHE A 318 -4.81 5.16 -14.95
N GLU A 319 -5.26 6.34 -14.57
CA GLU A 319 -4.74 7.61 -15.09
C GLU A 319 -3.44 7.97 -14.35
N ASN A 320 -2.31 7.41 -14.78
CA ASN A 320 -1.00 7.90 -14.37
C ASN A 320 -0.10 8.08 -15.61
N PRO A 321 0.14 9.32 -16.06
CA PRO A 321 0.75 9.57 -17.36
C PRO A 321 2.22 9.11 -17.45
N ASP A 322 2.95 9.12 -16.32
CA ASP A 322 4.42 9.10 -16.37
C ASP A 322 5.09 7.98 -15.58
N CYS A 323 4.34 6.97 -15.10
CA CYS A 323 4.94 5.83 -14.39
C CYS A 323 4.30 4.49 -14.72
N TYR A 324 5.13 3.44 -14.73
CA TYR A 324 4.71 2.05 -14.83
C TYR A 324 4.48 1.42 -13.45
N VAL A 325 3.38 0.67 -13.29
CA VAL A 325 3.00 -0.02 -12.04
C VAL A 325 2.82 -1.52 -12.29
N ASN A 326 3.61 -2.36 -11.61
CA ASN A 326 3.62 -3.81 -11.85
C ASN A 326 2.28 -4.50 -11.52
N SER A 327 1.61 -4.07 -10.45
CA SER A 327 0.31 -4.62 -10.05
C SER A 327 -0.53 -3.54 -9.41
N SER A 328 -1.74 -3.35 -9.92
CA SER A 328 -2.65 -2.33 -9.43
C SER A 328 -3.99 -2.93 -9.04
N PHE A 329 -4.49 -2.52 -7.88
CA PHE A 329 -5.75 -2.96 -7.30
C PHE A 329 -6.57 -1.72 -6.97
N THR A 330 -7.73 -1.57 -7.61
CA THR A 330 -8.66 -0.48 -7.33
C THR A 330 -9.91 -1.05 -6.67
N THR A 331 -10.20 -0.60 -5.47
CA THR A 331 -11.38 -1.01 -4.70
C THR A 331 -12.34 0.16 -4.57
N PHE A 332 -13.49 0.04 -5.21
CA PHE A 332 -14.60 0.96 -5.07
C PHE A 332 -15.43 0.58 -3.85
N VAL A 333 -15.51 1.49 -2.89
CA VAL A 333 -16.24 1.32 -1.64
C VAL A 333 -17.47 2.23 -1.71
N LEU A 334 -18.63 1.64 -1.95
CA LEU A 334 -19.89 2.38 -2.13
C LEU A 334 -20.45 2.89 -0.79
N PRO A 335 -21.41 3.84 -0.78
CA PRO A 335 -22.04 4.30 0.45
C PRO A 335 -22.76 3.15 1.20
N GLU A 336 -22.94 3.29 2.51
CA GLU A 336 -23.70 2.32 3.29
C GLU A 336 -25.13 2.13 2.74
N GLY A 337 -25.56 0.88 2.61
CA GLY A 337 -26.86 0.52 2.04
C GLY A 337 -26.95 0.60 0.51
N ALA A 338 -25.88 1.04 -0.17
CA ALA A 338 -25.83 0.99 -1.63
C ALA A 338 -25.69 -0.45 -2.13
N ARG A 339 -26.28 -0.72 -3.31
CA ARG A 339 -26.18 -2.02 -3.99
C ARG A 339 -25.74 -1.83 -5.43
N ILE A 340 -24.77 -2.62 -5.87
CA ILE A 340 -24.30 -2.66 -7.26
C ILE A 340 -25.40 -3.29 -8.13
N LEU A 341 -25.81 -2.59 -9.17
CA LEU A 341 -26.77 -3.08 -10.16
C LEU A 341 -26.03 -3.70 -11.35
N SER A 342 -25.07 -2.95 -11.90
CA SER A 342 -24.23 -3.36 -13.02
C SER A 342 -22.93 -2.58 -13.01
N PHE A 343 -21.94 -3.09 -13.74
CA PHE A 343 -20.71 -2.37 -14.04
C PHE A 343 -20.29 -2.71 -15.46
N THR A 344 -19.56 -1.82 -16.13
CA THR A 344 -19.04 -2.07 -17.47
C THR A 344 -17.90 -3.08 -17.39
N ASP A 345 -18.07 -4.20 -18.10
CA ASP A 345 -17.00 -5.19 -18.26
C ASP A 345 -16.08 -4.72 -19.39
N VAL A 346 -14.94 -4.13 -19.02
CA VAL A 346 -13.96 -3.69 -20.00
C VAL A 346 -13.14 -4.91 -20.38
N SER A 347 -13.49 -5.51 -21.52
CA SER A 347 -12.83 -6.68 -22.09
C SER A 347 -11.34 -6.41 -22.27
N GLY A 348 -10.52 -6.97 -21.39
CA GLY A 348 -9.06 -6.90 -21.45
C GLY A 348 -8.41 -7.18 -20.10
N ALA A 349 -8.05 -8.45 -19.81
CA ALA A 349 -7.16 -8.88 -18.73
C ALA A 349 -7.35 -8.24 -17.33
N VAL A 350 -8.57 -7.82 -16.99
CA VAL A 350 -8.93 -7.26 -15.70
C VAL A 350 -9.70 -8.31 -14.90
N HIS A 351 -9.21 -8.67 -13.72
CA HIS A 351 -9.94 -9.55 -12.80
C HIS A 351 -10.72 -8.70 -11.80
N TYR A 352 -12.01 -8.99 -11.66
CA TYR A 352 -12.87 -8.33 -10.69
C TYR A 352 -13.34 -9.27 -9.58
N SER A 353 -13.59 -8.72 -8.41
CA SER A 353 -14.23 -9.42 -7.30
C SER A 353 -15.18 -8.48 -6.58
N VAL A 354 -16.41 -8.94 -6.35
CA VAL A 354 -17.40 -8.20 -5.57
C VAL A 354 -17.40 -8.74 -4.14
N SER A 355 -17.08 -7.89 -3.18
CA SER A 355 -17.20 -8.20 -1.76
C SER A 355 -18.48 -7.59 -1.21
N LYS A 356 -19.29 -8.43 -0.55
CA LYS A 356 -20.54 -8.01 0.09
C LYS A 356 -20.38 -8.03 1.61
N GLY A 357 -20.23 -6.86 2.21
CA GLY A 357 -20.32 -6.68 3.65
C GLY A 357 -21.78 -6.60 4.12
N VAL A 358 -21.98 -6.54 5.43
CA VAL A 358 -23.33 -6.49 6.05
C VAL A 358 -24.08 -5.21 5.67
N PHE A 359 -23.36 -4.09 5.52
CA PHE A 359 -23.94 -2.77 5.22
C PHE A 359 -23.35 -2.10 3.97
N GLN A 360 -22.39 -2.73 3.30
CA GLN A 360 -21.60 -2.08 2.26
C GLN A 360 -21.15 -3.10 1.21
N GLU A 361 -21.31 -2.76 -0.05
CA GLU A 361 -20.75 -3.53 -1.17
C GLU A 361 -19.50 -2.81 -1.69
N ALA A 362 -18.49 -3.59 -2.04
CA ALA A 362 -17.27 -3.07 -2.66
C ALA A 362 -16.86 -3.89 -3.87
N LEU A 363 -16.47 -3.20 -4.94
CA LEU A 363 -15.98 -3.78 -6.19
C LEU A 363 -14.46 -3.60 -6.24
N THR A 364 -13.72 -4.70 -6.19
CA THR A 364 -12.27 -4.69 -6.37
C THR A 364 -11.93 -5.14 -7.78
N ILE A 365 -11.06 -4.36 -8.41
CA ILE A 365 -10.63 -4.51 -9.79
C ILE A 365 -9.12 -4.60 -9.77
N SER A 366 -8.56 -5.62 -10.40
CA SER A 366 -7.13 -5.87 -10.40
C SER A 366 -6.59 -5.97 -11.82
N ARG A 367 -5.41 -5.37 -12.01
CA ARG A 367 -4.69 -5.35 -13.29
C ARG A 367 -3.20 -5.53 -13.06
N GLN A 368 -2.57 -6.27 -13.96
CA GLN A 368 -1.12 -6.40 -14.01
C GLN A 368 -0.53 -5.39 -15.00
N GLY A 369 0.54 -4.72 -14.59
CA GLY A 369 1.38 -3.87 -15.44
C GLY A 369 0.72 -2.60 -15.96
N ALA A 370 0.03 -1.83 -15.13
CA ALA A 370 -0.70 -0.62 -15.53
C ALA A 370 0.23 0.56 -15.89
N PHE A 371 -0.06 1.27 -16.98
CA PHE A 371 0.60 2.52 -17.39
C PHE A 371 -0.34 3.41 -18.22
N SER A 372 0.14 4.56 -18.70
CA SER A 372 -0.67 5.65 -19.29
C SER A 372 -1.61 5.26 -20.44
N LEU A 373 -1.24 4.30 -21.31
CA LEU A 373 -2.11 3.83 -22.41
C LEU A 373 -3.26 2.92 -21.93
N ASP A 374 -3.31 2.62 -20.64
CA ASP A 374 -4.32 1.77 -20.02
C ASP A 374 -5.45 2.56 -19.33
N SER A 375 -5.66 3.83 -19.69
CA SER A 375 -6.78 4.61 -19.18
C SER A 375 -8.09 3.90 -19.48
N ILE A 376 -8.59 3.15 -18.49
CA ILE A 376 -9.88 2.47 -18.56
C ILE A 376 -10.84 3.23 -17.68
N ASP A 377 -11.91 3.72 -18.30
CA ASP A 377 -13.05 4.28 -17.63
C ASP A 377 -13.99 3.15 -17.22
N ILE A 378 -14.17 2.99 -15.91
CA ILE A 378 -15.06 1.99 -15.35
C ILE A 378 -16.35 2.67 -14.93
N GLY A 379 -17.44 2.21 -15.55
CA GLY A 379 -18.80 2.59 -15.29
C GLY A 379 -19.40 1.67 -14.21
N ILE A 380 -19.82 2.21 -13.08
CA ILE A 380 -20.49 1.46 -12.00
C ILE A 380 -21.86 2.07 -11.78
N THR A 381 -22.92 1.29 -11.97
CA THR A 381 -24.29 1.70 -11.67
C THR A 381 -24.71 1.09 -10.33
N TYR A 382 -25.06 1.95 -9.37
CA TYR A 382 -25.49 1.53 -8.04
C TYR A 382 -26.80 2.20 -7.61
N LYS A 383 -27.56 1.48 -6.79
CA LYS A 383 -28.78 1.98 -6.15
C LYS A 383 -28.49 2.42 -4.73
N HIS A 384 -28.92 3.62 -4.33
CA HIS A 384 -28.76 4.12 -2.97
C HIS A 384 -29.97 4.93 -2.49
N ASP A 385 -30.52 4.52 -1.33
CA ASP A 385 -31.60 5.24 -0.66
C ASP A 385 -31.05 6.24 0.36
N ILE A 386 -31.40 7.52 0.22
CA ILE A 386 -30.93 8.64 1.06
C ILE A 386 -31.23 8.42 2.56
N LEU A 387 -32.24 7.61 2.91
CA LEU A 387 -32.56 7.29 4.31
C LEU A 387 -31.40 6.63 5.06
N TRP A 388 -30.47 5.97 4.35
CA TRP A 388 -29.26 5.40 4.93
C TRP A 388 -28.31 6.43 5.55
N LEU A 389 -28.34 7.69 5.09
CA LEU A 389 -27.56 8.77 5.73
C LEU A 389 -27.96 8.99 7.21
N SER A 390 -29.21 8.68 7.55
CA SER A 390 -29.72 8.80 8.92
C SER A 390 -29.49 7.55 9.76
N PHE A 391 -29.02 6.44 9.18
CA PHE A 391 -28.91 5.14 9.88
C PHE A 391 -27.99 5.21 11.10
N ARG A 392 -26.75 5.68 10.95
CA ARG A 392 -25.81 5.78 12.07
C ARG A 392 -26.31 6.73 13.17
N PRO A 393 -26.74 7.98 12.87
CA PRO A 393 -27.28 8.87 13.89
C PRO A 393 -28.52 8.30 14.60
N THR A 394 -29.49 7.73 13.87
CA THR A 394 -30.69 7.15 14.50
C THR A 394 -30.38 5.94 15.35
N PHE A 395 -29.45 5.08 14.94
CA PHE A 395 -29.00 3.95 15.75
C PHE A 395 -28.37 4.41 17.06
N TRP A 396 -27.52 5.45 17.02
CA TRP A 396 -26.93 6.03 18.23
C TRP A 396 -27.97 6.65 19.15
N ILE A 397 -28.92 7.41 18.61
CA ILE A 397 -30.02 7.98 19.39
C ILE A 397 -30.83 6.86 20.05
N LEU A 398 -31.18 5.82 19.30
CA LEU A 398 -31.94 4.68 19.82
C LEU A 398 -31.16 3.94 20.91
N ALA A 399 -29.85 3.75 20.75
CA ALA A 399 -28.99 3.16 21.79
C ALA A 399 -28.96 4.02 23.06
N ILE A 400 -28.81 5.34 22.92
CA ILE A 400 -28.83 6.28 24.05
C ILE A 400 -30.20 6.27 24.74
N THR A 401 -31.28 6.30 23.98
CA THR A 401 -32.65 6.22 24.50
C THR A 401 -32.89 4.90 25.21
N ALA A 402 -32.45 3.77 24.66
CA ALA A 402 -32.57 2.46 25.29
C ALA A 402 -31.83 2.43 26.64
N VAL A 403 -30.60 2.96 26.70
CA VAL A 403 -29.85 3.09 27.95
C VAL A 403 -30.58 4.00 28.94
N ALA A 404 -31.09 5.15 28.51
CA ALA A 404 -31.87 6.04 29.36
C ALA A 404 -33.15 5.38 29.90
N CYS A 405 -33.85 4.60 29.06
CA CYS A 405 -35.01 3.81 29.47
C CYS A 405 -34.64 2.74 30.50
N VAL A 406 -33.53 2.02 30.31
CA VAL A 406 -33.04 1.03 31.28
C VAL A 406 -32.69 1.69 32.61
N VAL A 407 -31.97 2.83 32.59
CA VAL A 407 -31.63 3.58 33.81
C VAL A 407 -32.90 4.08 34.51
N ALA A 408 -33.83 4.67 33.76
CA ALA A 408 -35.10 5.15 34.31
C ALA A 408 -35.93 3.99 34.89
N PHE A 409 -35.96 2.83 34.23
CA PHE A 409 -36.65 1.64 34.71
C PHE A 409 -36.02 1.10 36.00
N VAL A 410 -34.69 1.03 36.08
CA VAL A 410 -33.97 0.61 37.29
C VAL A 410 -34.18 1.59 38.44
N TRP A 411 -34.19 2.91 38.18
CA TRP A 411 -34.47 3.93 39.19
C TRP A 411 -35.93 3.98 39.65
N LYS A 412 -36.88 3.65 38.76
CA LYS A 412 -38.32 3.59 39.09
C LYS A 412 -38.77 2.26 39.66
N ARG A 413 -37.88 1.26 39.84
CA ARG A 413 -38.25 0.05 40.59
C ARG A 413 -38.62 0.47 42.02
N PRO A 414 -39.85 0.24 42.49
CA PRO A 414 -40.20 0.48 43.88
C PRO A 414 -39.26 -0.37 44.74
N LYS A 415 -38.66 0.24 45.77
CA LYS A 415 -37.96 -0.52 46.82
C LYS A 415 -38.90 -1.62 47.27
N ALA A 416 -38.47 -2.87 47.14
CA ALA A 416 -39.27 -4.03 47.52
C ALA A 416 -39.87 -3.80 48.92
N PRO A 417 -41.14 -4.18 49.17
CA PRO A 417 -41.72 -4.04 50.50
C PRO A 417 -40.85 -4.83 51.47
N LEU A 418 -40.32 -4.13 52.47
CA LEU A 418 -39.58 -4.75 53.57
C LEU A 418 -40.48 -5.82 54.20
N PRO A 419 -40.06 -7.09 54.28
CA PRO A 419 -40.74 -8.08 55.09
C PRO A 419 -40.77 -7.59 56.53
N LEU A 420 -41.98 -7.60 57.10
CA LEU A 420 -42.31 -7.15 58.44
C LEU A 420 -41.48 -7.88 59.51
N GLU A 421 -41.19 -7.11 60.54
CA GLU A 421 -40.56 -7.37 61.85
C GLU A 421 -40.42 -8.84 62.32
N ALA A 422 -39.18 -9.22 62.58
CA ALA A 422 -38.82 -10.11 63.68
C ALA A 422 -37.78 -9.38 64.56
N PRO A 423 -37.91 -9.41 65.90
CA PRO A 423 -37.03 -8.67 66.79
C PRO A 423 -35.74 -9.45 66.96
N GLU A 424 -34.68 -9.06 66.26
CA GLU A 424 -33.34 -9.41 66.69
C GLU A 424 -32.45 -8.17 66.63
N VAL A 425 -31.88 -7.87 67.79
CA VAL A 425 -31.05 -6.71 68.07
C VAL A 425 -29.75 -6.85 67.27
N THR A 426 -29.77 -6.52 65.99
CA THR A 426 -28.56 -6.31 65.21
C THR A 426 -28.38 -4.81 65.05
N VAL A 427 -27.35 -4.29 65.69
CA VAL A 427 -26.85 -2.93 65.49
C VAL A 427 -26.65 -2.71 63.99
N ARG A 428 -27.57 -1.99 63.33
CA ARG A 428 -27.47 -1.69 61.90
C ARG A 428 -26.27 -0.76 61.69
N ILE A 429 -25.21 -1.29 61.10
CA ILE A 429 -24.08 -0.48 60.62
C ILE A 429 -24.59 0.51 59.59
N ARG A 430 -24.16 1.77 59.68
CA ARG A 430 -24.56 2.79 58.72
C ARG A 430 -23.82 2.57 57.39
N PRO A 431 -24.46 2.72 56.23
CA PRO A 431 -23.79 2.61 54.92
C PRO A 431 -22.58 3.54 54.76
N GLU A 432 -22.58 4.68 55.48
CA GLU A 432 -21.45 5.61 55.55
C GLU A 432 -20.20 4.99 56.19
N GLU A 433 -20.36 4.13 57.19
CA GLU A 433 -19.25 3.44 57.86
C GLU A 433 -18.60 2.42 56.94
N ILE A 434 -19.40 1.69 56.15
CA ILE A 434 -18.92 0.75 55.12
C ILE A 434 -18.16 1.48 54.00
N ARG A 435 -18.69 2.60 53.50
CA ARG A 435 -17.99 3.44 52.50
C ARG A 435 -16.67 3.98 53.06
N SER A 436 -16.71 4.49 54.29
CA SER A 436 -15.53 5.04 54.95
C SER A 436 -14.43 3.99 55.15
N PHE A 437 -14.82 2.74 55.45
CA PHE A 437 -13.88 1.63 55.62
C PHE A 437 -13.14 1.32 54.33
N ALA A 438 -13.88 1.11 53.23
CA ALA A 438 -13.28 0.82 51.93
C ALA A 438 -12.37 1.96 51.42
N ASP A 439 -12.77 3.21 51.64
CA ASP A 439 -11.99 4.38 51.23
C ASP A 439 -10.71 4.54 52.05
N ILE A 440 -10.77 4.37 53.37
CA ILE A 440 -9.58 4.44 54.23
C ILE A 440 -8.63 3.28 53.91
N TYR A 441 -9.17 2.09 53.61
CA TYR A 441 -8.38 0.94 53.18
C TYR A 441 -7.63 1.21 51.87
N GLY A 442 -8.32 1.74 50.85
CA GLY A 442 -7.68 2.15 49.59
C GLY A 442 -6.63 3.25 49.76
N ARG A 443 -6.79 4.14 50.74
CA ARG A 443 -5.78 5.16 51.09
C ARG A 443 -4.55 4.54 51.78
N ARG A 444 -4.73 3.53 52.64
CA ARG A 444 -3.64 2.78 53.29
C ARG A 444 -2.78 2.05 52.25
N THR A 445 -3.38 1.32 51.33
CA THR A 445 -2.65 0.60 50.27
C THR A 445 -1.84 1.56 49.38
N LYS A 446 -2.45 2.67 48.94
CA LYS A 446 -1.76 3.72 48.17
C LYS A 446 -0.59 4.34 48.94
N THR A 447 -0.71 4.49 50.26
CA THR A 447 0.37 5.02 51.11
C THR A 447 1.51 4.01 51.25
N ARG A 448 1.23 2.71 51.41
CA ARG A 448 2.24 1.63 51.44
C ARG A 448 3.03 1.58 50.12
N SER A 449 2.36 1.68 48.98
CA SER A 449 3.01 1.77 47.66
C SER A 449 3.91 3.02 47.51
N ARG A 450 3.48 4.17 48.04
CA ARG A 450 4.31 5.39 48.08
C ARG A 450 5.56 5.24 48.93
N ILE A 451 5.49 4.49 50.04
CA ILE A 451 6.67 4.18 50.87
C ILE A 451 7.65 3.29 50.08
N LYS A 452 7.16 2.25 49.39
CA LYS A 452 8.01 1.36 48.56
C LYS A 452 8.71 2.12 47.43
N SER A 453 7.98 2.92 46.67
CA SER A 453 8.57 3.76 45.61
C SER A 453 9.56 4.81 46.15
N LEU A 454 9.30 5.37 47.34
CA LEU A 454 10.24 6.27 48.02
C LEU A 454 11.54 5.55 48.42
N GLU A 455 11.44 4.30 48.89
CA GLU A 455 12.58 3.46 49.23
C GLU A 455 13.41 3.09 48.00
N GLU A 456 12.79 2.70 46.89
CA GLU A 456 13.50 2.42 45.64
C GLU A 456 14.25 3.65 45.11
N ARG A 457 13.62 4.83 45.16
CA ARG A 457 14.28 6.08 44.77
C ARG A 457 15.47 6.42 45.67
N ALA A 458 15.40 6.08 46.95
CA ALA A 458 16.52 6.21 47.88
C ALA A 458 17.64 5.18 47.60
N ARG A 459 17.29 3.91 47.34
CA ARG A 459 18.25 2.85 46.93
C ARG A 459 18.99 3.24 45.64
N LYS A 460 18.30 3.87 44.68
CA LYS A 460 18.86 4.37 43.41
C LYS A 460 19.58 5.72 43.53
N GLY A 461 19.77 6.27 44.73
CA GLY A 461 20.46 7.54 44.95
C GLY A 461 19.72 8.81 44.48
N LYS A 462 18.46 8.69 44.05
CA LYS A 462 17.67 9.80 43.46
C LYS A 462 17.08 10.77 44.49
N ILE A 463 17.30 10.55 45.78
CA ILE A 463 16.82 11.38 46.88
C ILE A 463 17.89 11.47 47.97
N SER A 464 18.14 12.68 48.48
CA SER A 464 19.06 12.86 49.61
C SER A 464 18.54 12.20 50.90
N ARG A 465 19.46 11.69 51.73
CA ARG A 465 19.13 11.00 52.99
C ARG A 465 18.19 11.82 53.90
N ARG A 466 18.39 13.14 53.97
CA ARG A 466 17.55 14.05 54.77
C ARG A 466 16.11 14.12 54.24
N ARG A 467 15.92 14.28 52.92
CA ARG A 467 14.59 14.32 52.29
C ARG A 467 13.88 12.98 52.40
N TYR A 468 14.60 11.87 52.22
CA TYR A 468 14.08 10.53 52.42
C TYR A 468 13.53 10.34 53.84
N LYS A 469 14.33 10.66 54.88
CA LYS A 469 13.90 10.52 56.28
C LYS A 469 12.63 11.33 56.58
N VAL A 470 12.54 12.57 56.10
CA VAL A 470 11.36 13.44 56.32
C VAL A 470 10.12 12.92 55.60
N GLN A 471 10.25 12.55 54.31
CA GLN A 471 9.12 12.05 53.53
C GLN A 471 8.64 10.68 54.04
N ARG A 472 9.56 9.79 54.40
CA ARG A 472 9.26 8.49 54.99
C ARG A 472 8.50 8.65 56.30
N LYS A 473 9.00 9.49 57.22
CA LYS A 473 8.32 9.77 58.50
C LYS A 473 6.92 10.33 58.30
N THR A 474 6.74 11.24 57.33
CA THR A 474 5.40 11.80 57.01
C THR A 474 4.43 10.73 56.51
N LEU A 475 4.89 9.82 55.65
CA LEU A 475 4.08 8.72 55.13
C LEU A 475 3.78 7.66 56.19
N GLU A 476 4.74 7.34 57.06
CA GLU A 476 4.56 6.44 58.21
C GLU A 476 3.53 6.99 59.21
N THR A 477 3.60 8.28 59.54
CA THR A 477 2.58 8.92 60.40
C THR A 477 1.18 8.81 59.77
N ARG A 478 1.05 9.03 58.46
CA ARG A 478 -0.23 8.87 57.74
C ARG A 478 -0.70 7.41 57.70
N LEU A 479 0.23 6.47 57.55
CA LEU A 479 -0.10 5.04 57.58
C LEU A 479 -0.65 4.63 58.95
N ASN A 480 -0.04 5.11 60.03
CA ASN A 480 -0.49 4.85 61.40
C ASN A 480 -1.87 5.44 61.68
N THR A 481 -2.16 6.64 61.17
CA THR A 481 -3.51 7.23 61.34
C THR A 481 -4.57 6.45 60.55
N PHE A 482 -4.25 5.96 59.35
CA PHE A 482 -5.16 5.09 58.61
C PHE A 482 -5.34 3.73 59.28
N SER A 483 -4.28 3.12 59.84
CA SER A 483 -4.37 1.86 60.57
C SER A 483 -5.33 1.97 61.76
N ARG A 484 -5.14 2.99 62.61
CA ARG A 484 -6.02 3.21 63.78
C ARG A 484 -7.49 3.39 63.40
N LYS A 485 -7.76 4.09 62.30
CA LYS A 485 -9.14 4.28 61.81
C LYS A 485 -9.75 3.00 61.25
N ILE A 486 -8.95 2.17 60.57
CA ILE A 486 -9.37 0.86 60.09
C ILE A 486 -9.70 -0.05 61.27
N ASP A 487 -8.88 -0.02 62.33
CA ASP A 487 -9.08 -0.87 63.51
C ASP A 487 -10.34 -0.47 64.30
N ASP A 488 -10.64 0.84 64.44
CA ASP A 488 -11.91 1.32 65.02
C ASP A 488 -13.13 0.82 64.24
N LEU A 489 -13.09 0.93 62.91
CA LEU A 489 -14.16 0.45 62.04
C LEU A 489 -14.27 -1.09 62.07
N ARG A 490 -13.16 -1.83 62.11
CA ARG A 490 -13.15 -3.29 62.28
C ARG A 490 -13.87 -3.71 63.55
N GLN A 491 -13.63 -3.01 64.65
CA GLN A 491 -14.29 -3.31 65.91
C GLN A 491 -15.81 -3.11 65.80
N LYS A 492 -16.26 -2.03 65.14
CA LYS A 492 -17.68 -1.79 64.86
C LYS A 492 -18.30 -2.89 63.99
N PHE A 493 -17.59 -3.36 62.96
CA PHE A 493 -18.02 -4.49 62.13
C PHE A 493 -18.09 -5.81 62.90
N ARG A 494 -17.18 -6.05 63.86
CA ARG A 494 -17.22 -7.24 64.72
C ARG A 494 -18.40 -7.22 65.69
N VAL A 495 -18.70 -6.06 66.28
CA VAL A 495 -19.83 -5.88 67.21
C VAL A 495 -21.18 -6.04 66.52
N ALA A 496 -21.29 -5.60 65.26
CA ALA A 496 -22.50 -5.81 64.46
C ALA A 496 -22.82 -7.29 64.18
N GLY A 497 -21.82 -8.17 64.30
CA GLY A 497 -22.00 -9.61 64.21
C GLY A 497 -22.35 -10.12 62.81
N GLY A 498 -22.69 -11.41 62.73
CA GLY A 498 -23.09 -12.07 61.47
C GLY A 498 -22.01 -12.05 60.39
N ARG A 499 -22.41 -11.76 59.15
CA ARG A 499 -21.57 -11.82 57.95
C ARG A 499 -20.37 -10.87 58.00
N TYR A 500 -20.49 -9.72 58.67
CA TYR A 500 -19.39 -8.76 58.82
C TYR A 500 -18.23 -9.33 59.63
N ARG A 501 -18.52 -10.13 60.66
CA ARG A 501 -17.48 -10.78 61.47
C ARG A 501 -16.66 -11.76 60.64
N ASP A 502 -17.32 -12.55 59.79
CA ASP A 502 -16.65 -13.53 58.93
C ASP A 502 -15.78 -12.83 57.86
N LEU A 503 -16.28 -11.72 57.29
CA LEU A 503 -15.50 -10.89 56.37
C LEU A 503 -14.28 -10.25 57.05
N MET A 504 -14.42 -9.75 58.29
CA MET A 504 -13.29 -9.17 59.03
C MET A 504 -12.26 -10.23 59.42
N ASN A 505 -12.69 -11.43 59.82
CA ASN A 505 -11.77 -12.55 60.10
C ASN A 505 -10.98 -12.95 58.85
N ARG A 506 -11.65 -13.10 57.69
CA ARG A 506 -10.96 -13.40 56.42
C ARG A 506 -10.01 -12.29 56.01
N LEU A 507 -10.37 -11.03 56.27
CA LEU A 507 -9.51 -9.88 55.98
C LEU A 507 -8.24 -9.90 56.85
N GLU A 508 -8.37 -10.24 58.12
CA GLU A 508 -7.23 -10.35 59.05
C GLU A 508 -6.29 -11.50 58.69
N ILE A 509 -6.84 -12.65 58.28
CA ILE A 509 -6.05 -13.78 57.77
C ILE A 509 -5.27 -13.37 56.51
N ALA A 510 -5.91 -12.67 55.56
CA ALA A 510 -5.22 -12.22 54.36
C ALA A 510 -4.15 -11.14 54.66
N GLU A 511 -4.37 -10.26 55.64
CA GLU A 511 -3.37 -9.26 56.05
C GLU A 511 -2.17 -9.87 56.76
N THR A 512 -2.41 -10.86 57.61
CA THR A 512 -1.34 -11.59 58.30
C THR A 512 -0.49 -12.37 57.29
N GLU A 513 -1.12 -13.02 56.30
CA GLU A 513 -0.43 -13.67 55.18
C GLU A 513 0.46 -12.68 54.39
N ILE A 514 -0.04 -11.48 54.04
CA ILE A 514 0.77 -10.47 53.33
C ILE A 514 1.98 -10.05 54.16
N ASN A 515 1.80 -9.83 55.47
CA ASN A 515 2.89 -9.40 56.33
C ASN A 515 3.93 -10.51 56.53
N GLU A 516 3.50 -11.77 56.66
CA GLU A 516 4.39 -12.93 56.71
C GLU A 516 5.20 -13.05 55.41
N VAL A 517 4.53 -12.98 54.26
CA VAL A 517 5.16 -13.07 52.95
C VAL A 517 6.13 -11.91 52.70
N GLU A 518 5.79 -10.67 53.08
CA GLU A 518 6.71 -9.54 52.95
C GLU A 518 7.95 -9.71 53.85
N SER A 519 7.79 -10.21 55.08
CA SER A 519 8.92 -10.54 55.96
C SER A 519 9.81 -11.64 55.36
N ASN A 520 9.20 -12.65 54.75
CA ASN A 520 9.94 -13.72 54.08
C ASN A 520 10.71 -13.21 52.86
N ILE A 521 10.10 -12.34 52.04
CA ILE A 521 10.76 -11.68 50.89
C ILE A 521 11.97 -10.88 51.37
N ASP A 522 11.83 -10.08 52.43
CA ASP A 522 12.94 -9.30 52.99
C ASP A 522 14.07 -10.24 53.49
N SER A 523 13.72 -11.35 54.13
CA SER A 523 14.71 -12.33 54.62
C SER A 523 15.50 -12.97 53.47
N ILE A 524 14.85 -13.39 52.38
CA ILE A 524 15.54 -13.98 51.22
C ILE A 524 16.33 -12.92 50.42
N GLU A 525 15.86 -11.67 50.38
CA GLU A 525 16.63 -10.56 49.76
C GLU A 525 17.94 -10.35 50.54
N THR A 526 17.91 -10.41 51.88
CA THR A 526 19.13 -10.30 52.69
C THR A 526 20.06 -11.49 52.54
N GLN A 527 19.55 -12.72 52.49
CA GLN A 527 20.35 -13.93 52.28
C GLN A 527 21.00 -13.95 50.89
N HIS A 528 20.26 -13.55 49.85
CA HIS A 528 20.82 -13.44 48.50
C HIS A 528 21.91 -12.37 48.41
N ARG A 529 21.73 -11.21 49.05
CA ARG A 529 22.76 -10.16 49.12
C ARG A 529 24.02 -10.58 49.87
N ARG A 530 23.91 -11.51 50.82
CA ARG A 530 25.04 -12.09 51.57
C ARG A 530 25.73 -13.23 50.82
N GLY A 531 25.13 -13.73 49.73
CA GLY A 531 25.63 -14.87 48.95
C GLY A 531 25.20 -16.23 49.48
N ASP A 532 24.41 -16.29 50.55
CA ASP A 532 23.95 -17.52 51.21
C ASP A 532 22.88 -18.27 50.38
N LEU A 533 22.30 -17.61 49.38
CA LEU A 533 21.23 -18.13 48.53
C LEU A 533 21.61 -18.03 47.05
N SER A 534 21.60 -19.17 46.35
CA SER A 534 21.87 -19.22 44.90
C SER A 534 20.82 -18.44 44.11
N LEU A 535 21.23 -17.86 42.98
CA LEU A 535 20.34 -17.04 42.11
C LEU A 535 19.09 -17.83 41.67
N GLY A 536 19.24 -19.13 41.40
CA GLY A 536 18.13 -20.01 41.02
C GLY A 536 17.14 -20.26 42.17
N ALA A 537 17.65 -20.51 43.39
CA ALA A 537 16.81 -20.66 44.58
C ALA A 537 16.09 -19.35 44.95
N TYR A 538 16.79 -18.21 44.85
CA TYR A 538 16.21 -16.88 45.06
C TYR A 538 15.03 -16.62 44.12
N ARG A 539 15.20 -16.82 42.81
CA ARG A 539 14.13 -16.61 41.83
C ARG A 539 12.92 -17.49 42.08
N LYS A 540 13.13 -18.77 42.45
CA LYS A 540 12.05 -19.71 42.73
C LYS A 540 11.26 -19.31 43.98
N LEU A 541 11.94 -18.97 45.07
CA LEU A 541 11.29 -18.52 46.32
C LEU A 541 10.58 -17.18 46.14
N LEU A 542 11.20 -16.24 45.41
CA LEU A 542 10.59 -14.95 45.12
C LEU A 542 9.28 -15.11 44.34
N ALA A 543 9.25 -15.97 43.31
CA ALA A 543 8.05 -16.23 42.54
C ALA A 543 6.92 -16.86 43.38
N ASP A 544 7.24 -17.82 44.26
CA ASP A 544 6.27 -18.46 45.17
C ASP A 544 5.69 -17.45 46.17
N TYR A 545 6.54 -16.61 46.77
CA TYR A 545 6.11 -15.54 47.66
C TYR A 545 5.29 -14.46 46.93
N GLU A 546 5.66 -14.05 45.73
CA GLU A 546 4.88 -13.11 44.93
C GLU A 546 3.48 -13.67 44.60
N GLN A 547 3.38 -14.96 44.27
CA GLN A 547 2.10 -15.62 44.02
C GLN A 547 1.22 -15.70 45.28
N ARG A 548 1.80 -16.06 46.44
CA ARG A 548 1.07 -16.06 47.73
C ARG A 548 0.55 -14.67 48.08
N LYS A 549 1.38 -13.64 47.87
CA LYS A 549 1.00 -12.25 48.09
C LYS A 549 -0.13 -11.80 47.18
N GLU A 550 -0.08 -12.12 45.88
CA GLU A 550 -1.15 -11.79 44.93
C GLU A 550 -2.49 -12.46 45.32
N LYS A 551 -2.44 -13.72 45.78
CA LYS A 551 -3.63 -14.44 46.28
C LYS A 551 -4.24 -13.78 47.53
N ALA A 552 -3.41 -13.26 48.43
CA ALA A 552 -3.88 -12.54 49.60
C ALA A 552 -4.44 -11.14 49.24
N GLU A 553 -3.80 -10.41 48.33
CA GLU A 553 -4.27 -9.10 47.83
C GLU A 553 -5.60 -9.20 47.07
N THR A 554 -5.80 -10.27 46.28
CA THR A 554 -7.07 -10.56 45.61
C THR A 554 -8.18 -10.89 46.61
N THR A 555 -7.88 -11.66 47.66
CA THR A 555 -8.83 -11.95 48.74
C THR A 555 -9.29 -10.68 49.45
N ILE A 556 -8.36 -9.77 49.76
CA ILE A 556 -8.68 -8.46 50.36
C ILE A 556 -9.57 -7.64 49.42
N SER A 557 -9.23 -7.60 48.13
CA SER A 557 -9.99 -6.86 47.12
C SER A 557 -11.42 -7.39 46.97
N GLU A 558 -11.60 -8.71 46.98
CA GLU A 558 -12.90 -9.38 46.96
C GLU A 558 -13.76 -8.98 48.17
N ILE A 559 -13.16 -8.97 49.38
CA ILE A 559 -13.86 -8.57 50.61
C ILE A 559 -14.32 -7.11 50.53
N LEU A 560 -13.46 -6.21 50.04
CA LEU A 560 -13.82 -4.79 49.88
C LEU A 560 -14.93 -4.56 48.84
N ILE A 561 -14.97 -5.36 47.77
CA ILE A 561 -16.05 -5.32 46.77
C ILE A 561 -17.36 -5.81 47.39
N ARG A 562 -17.35 -6.96 48.08
CA ARG A 562 -18.54 -7.52 48.76
C ARG A 562 -19.13 -6.54 49.79
N LEU A 563 -18.27 -5.88 50.57
CA LEU A 563 -18.69 -4.82 51.49
C LEU A 563 -19.34 -3.64 50.73
N ARG A 564 -18.82 -3.28 49.56
CA ARG A 564 -19.37 -2.18 48.75
C ARG A 564 -20.69 -2.53 48.07
N GLU A 565 -20.88 -3.78 47.68
CA GLU A 565 -22.15 -4.29 47.12
C GLU A 565 -23.30 -4.19 48.12
N GLU A 566 -23.02 -4.32 49.42
CA GLU A 566 -24.02 -4.23 50.49
C GLU A 566 -24.62 -2.82 50.66
N ILE A 567 -24.03 -1.80 50.01
CA ILE A 567 -24.49 -0.41 50.01
C ILE A 567 -25.35 -0.09 48.76
N ARG A 568 -25.37 -0.98 47.76
CA ARG A 568 -26.06 -0.78 46.48
C ARG A 568 -27.43 -1.43 46.49
#